data_AF-A0A5C4IP62-F1
#
_entry.id   AF-A0A5C4IP62-F1
#
_cell.length_a   1.000
_cell.length_b   1.000
_cell.length_c   1.000
_cell.angle_alpha   90.00
_cell.angle_beta   90.00
_cell.angle_gamma   90.00
#
_symmetry.space_group_name_H-M   'P 1'
#
loop_
_entity.id
_entity.type
_entity.pdbx_description
1 polymer ?
#
loop_
_entity_poly.entity_id
_entity_poly.type
_entity_poly.pdbx_seq_one_letter_code
_entity_poly.pdbx_strand_id
1 'polypeptide(L)'
;MVPAALLSASGFLLFARQDRFSGFLLLAVALVLAGFLNRRLLVDLALIAVGLTAMSLVPITTDISTEHMLVMGTAMIIAVGVPYSVSRFITKDHAIRFPVRTGQPWTRAEKWYLPAVLVIGYALMPVYMIRTGVYNNWPAVSDPDGIARLFLGTNVLGIWDELFFICTAFTLLRRHLPDWQANLLQAVLFTSFLWELGFHAWAPFFIFPFALLQARLFTVTKSLSYIVSVHLLFDFVLFLVLIHAHNRQWIDIFLY
;
A
#
# COMPACT_ATOMS: atom_id res chain seq x y z
N MET A 1 -12.59 -4.77 -18.38
CA MET A 1 -11.40 -3.90 -18.23
C MET A 1 -11.77 -2.45 -17.98
N VAL A 2 -12.57 -1.78 -18.83
CA VAL A 2 -12.83 -0.33 -18.75
C VAL A 2 -13.25 0.16 -17.36
N PRO A 3 -14.27 -0.41 -16.66
CA PRO A 3 -14.65 0.08 -15.33
C PRO A 3 -13.52 -0.01 -14.29
N ALA A 4 -12.74 -1.09 -14.32
CA ALA A 4 -11.60 -1.27 -13.42
C ALA A 4 -10.47 -0.28 -13.71
N ALA A 5 -10.22 0.04 -15.00
CA ALA A 5 -9.25 1.05 -15.38
C ALA A 5 -9.69 2.46 -14.93
N LEU A 6 -10.98 2.79 -15.04
CA LEU A 6 -11.54 4.06 -14.54
C LEU A 6 -11.43 4.16 -13.02
N LEU A 7 -11.68 3.08 -12.28
CA LEU A 7 -11.48 3.04 -10.83
C LEU A 7 -10.01 3.25 -10.45
N SER A 8 -9.08 2.61 -11.16
CA SER A 8 -7.65 2.79 -10.93
C SER A 8 -7.19 4.22 -11.25
N ALA A 9 -7.64 4.78 -12.37
CA ALA A 9 -7.41 6.17 -12.74
C ALA A 9 -8.05 7.16 -11.74
N SER A 10 -9.21 6.80 -11.17
CA SER A 10 -9.83 7.57 -10.09
C SER A 10 -8.92 7.64 -8.86
N GLY A 11 -8.35 6.51 -8.42
CA GLY A 11 -7.37 6.51 -7.32
C GLY A 11 -6.13 7.36 -7.62
N PHE A 12 -5.65 7.36 -8.88
CA PHE A 12 -4.58 8.26 -9.29
C PHE A 12 -4.98 9.74 -9.17
N LEU A 13 -6.19 10.11 -9.60
CA LEU A 13 -6.69 11.48 -9.48
C LEU A 13 -6.89 11.89 -8.02
N LEU A 14 -7.46 11.00 -7.20
CA LEU A 14 -7.73 11.23 -5.79
C LEU A 14 -6.44 11.42 -4.99
N PHE A 15 -5.42 10.58 -5.22
CA PHE A 15 -4.24 10.55 -4.36
C PHE A 15 -3.03 11.25 -4.98
N ALA A 16 -2.65 10.91 -6.22
CA ALA A 16 -1.45 11.48 -6.84
C ALA A 16 -1.65 12.95 -7.28
N ARG A 17 -2.86 13.28 -7.76
CA ARG A 17 -3.22 14.63 -8.22
C ARG A 17 -4.00 15.45 -7.21
N GLN A 18 -4.56 14.80 -6.17
CA GLN A 18 -5.45 15.42 -5.18
C GLN A 18 -6.65 16.16 -5.81
N ASP A 19 -7.04 15.78 -7.02
CA ASP A 19 -8.24 16.29 -7.71
C ASP A 19 -9.45 15.46 -7.29
N ARG A 20 -10.01 15.83 -6.13
CA ARG A 20 -11.14 15.12 -5.52
C ARG A 20 -12.37 15.10 -6.42
N PHE A 21 -12.67 16.20 -7.09
CA PHE A 21 -13.87 16.30 -7.92
C PHE A 21 -13.80 15.32 -9.09
N SER A 22 -12.73 15.40 -9.90
CA SER A 22 -12.55 14.49 -11.03
C SER A 22 -12.37 13.05 -10.57
N GLY A 23 -11.67 12.84 -9.46
CA GLY A 23 -11.47 11.52 -8.86
C GLY A 23 -12.79 10.83 -8.50
N PHE A 24 -13.67 11.50 -7.75
CA PHE A 24 -14.97 10.94 -7.38
C PHE A 24 -15.93 10.82 -8.56
N LEU A 25 -15.90 11.77 -9.50
CA LEU A 25 -16.69 11.66 -10.72
C LEU A 25 -16.30 10.41 -11.52
N LEU A 26 -15.00 10.16 -11.68
CA LEU A 26 -14.49 9.00 -12.40
C LEU A 26 -14.81 7.70 -11.66
N LEU A 27 -14.78 7.70 -10.32
CA LEU A 27 -15.20 6.57 -9.49
C LEU A 27 -16.68 6.25 -9.69
N ALA A 28 -17.54 7.28 -9.68
CA ALA A 28 -18.97 7.12 -9.91
C ALA A 28 -19.26 6.55 -11.31
N VAL A 29 -18.60 7.08 -12.35
CA VAL A 29 -18.70 6.54 -13.72
C VAL A 29 -18.24 5.09 -13.77
N ALA A 30 -17.14 4.74 -13.10
CA ALA A 30 -16.64 3.36 -13.04
C ALA A 30 -17.69 2.41 -12.45
N LEU A 31 -18.34 2.78 -11.33
CA LEU A 31 -19.37 1.97 -10.69
C LEU A 31 -20.65 1.88 -11.53
N VAL A 32 -21.11 2.99 -12.12
CA VAL A 32 -22.28 3.01 -13.00
C VAL A 32 -22.06 2.07 -14.20
N LEU A 33 -20.91 2.17 -14.88
CA LEU A 33 -20.57 1.29 -15.99
C LEU A 33 -20.46 -0.18 -15.55
N ALA A 34 -19.88 -0.43 -14.37
CA ALA A 34 -19.83 -1.77 -13.81
C ALA A 34 -21.23 -2.35 -13.56
N GLY A 35 -22.16 -1.53 -13.06
CA GLY A 35 -23.56 -1.89 -12.82
C GLY A 35 -24.30 -2.30 -14.10
N PHE A 36 -24.07 -1.57 -15.20
CA PHE A 36 -24.64 -1.92 -16.50
C PHE A 36 -24.05 -3.21 -17.10
N LEU A 37 -22.78 -3.50 -16.82
CA LEU A 37 -22.10 -4.67 -17.39
C LEU A 37 -22.34 -5.95 -16.58
N ASN A 38 -22.15 -5.91 -15.26
CA ASN A 38 -22.25 -7.08 -14.41
C ASN A 38 -22.40 -6.69 -12.93
N ARG A 39 -23.44 -7.21 -12.25
CA ARG A 39 -23.68 -6.97 -10.82
C ARG A 39 -22.51 -7.40 -9.92
N ARG A 40 -21.83 -8.51 -10.25
CA ARG A 40 -20.67 -8.99 -9.49
C ARG A 40 -19.46 -8.07 -9.65
N LEU A 41 -19.24 -7.54 -10.86
CA LEU A 41 -18.21 -6.53 -11.10
C LEU A 41 -18.50 -5.25 -10.31
N LEU A 42 -19.75 -4.78 -10.31
CA LEU A 42 -20.17 -3.62 -9.51
C LEU A 42 -19.85 -3.84 -8.03
N VAL A 43 -20.25 -4.98 -7.45
CA VAL A 43 -19.99 -5.26 -6.03
C VAL A 43 -18.49 -5.27 -5.75
N ASP A 44 -17.71 -6.01 -6.54
CA ASP A 44 -16.26 -6.12 -6.32
C ASP A 44 -15.56 -4.75 -6.47
N LEU A 45 -15.94 -3.91 -7.45
CA LEU A 45 -15.39 -2.56 -7.58
C LEU A 45 -15.89 -1.60 -6.49
N ALA A 46 -17.13 -1.73 -6.03
CA ALA A 46 -17.67 -0.93 -4.94
C ALA A 46 -16.92 -1.18 -3.62
N LEU A 47 -16.49 -2.42 -3.37
CA LEU A 47 -15.67 -2.73 -2.20
C LEU A 47 -14.31 -2.02 -2.24
N ILE A 48 -13.67 -1.95 -3.41
CA ILE A 48 -12.42 -1.18 -3.56
C ILE A 48 -12.72 0.32 -3.40
N ALA A 49 -13.80 0.80 -4.01
CA ALA A 49 -14.22 2.20 -3.96
C ALA A 49 -14.49 2.68 -2.52
N VAL A 50 -15.02 1.83 -1.64
CA VAL A 50 -15.18 2.13 -0.20
C VAL A 50 -13.84 2.46 0.44
N GLY A 51 -12.80 1.66 0.18
CA GLY A 51 -11.47 1.91 0.72
C GLY A 51 -10.84 3.19 0.15
N LEU A 52 -10.94 3.40 -1.16
CA LEU A 52 -10.45 4.63 -1.79
C LEU A 52 -11.14 5.87 -1.22
N THR A 53 -12.46 5.79 -1.04
CA THR A 53 -13.26 6.89 -0.47
C THR A 53 -12.86 7.14 0.97
N ALA A 54 -12.81 6.10 1.83
CA ALA A 54 -12.44 6.25 3.23
C ALA A 54 -11.07 6.93 3.41
N MET A 55 -10.08 6.50 2.62
CA MET A 55 -8.74 7.10 2.67
C MET A 55 -8.72 8.52 2.11
N SER A 56 -9.43 8.80 1.01
CA SER A 56 -9.46 10.15 0.40
C SER A 56 -10.13 11.24 1.25
N LEU A 57 -10.88 10.83 2.28
CA LEU A 57 -11.59 11.73 3.19
C LEU A 57 -10.74 12.13 4.42
N VAL A 58 -9.61 11.46 4.64
CA VAL A 58 -8.67 11.81 5.71
C VAL A 58 -7.39 12.41 5.12
N PRO A 59 -6.65 13.26 5.86
CA PRO A 59 -5.35 13.71 5.42
C PRO A 59 -4.38 12.53 5.42
N ILE A 60 -3.85 12.15 4.26
CA ILE A 60 -2.85 11.10 4.13
C ILE A 60 -1.47 11.77 4.23
N THR A 61 -0.95 11.85 5.45
CA THR A 61 0.35 12.48 5.72
C THR A 61 1.22 11.58 6.60
N THR A 62 2.47 11.97 6.79
CA THR A 62 3.44 11.30 7.66
C THR A 62 3.36 11.74 9.12
N ASP A 63 2.38 12.57 9.50
CA ASP A 63 2.23 13.04 10.87
C ASP A 63 2.01 11.87 11.84
N ILE A 64 2.79 11.86 12.92
CA ILE A 64 2.78 10.83 13.96
C ILE A 64 2.12 11.31 15.25
N SER A 65 1.42 12.45 15.21
CA SER A 65 0.57 12.90 16.31
C SER A 65 -0.49 11.84 16.62
N THR A 66 -0.79 11.64 17.90
CA THR A 66 -1.74 10.59 18.32
C THR A 66 -3.12 10.77 17.69
N GLU A 67 -3.57 12.01 17.54
CA GLU A 67 -4.83 12.34 16.87
C GLU A 67 -4.80 11.93 15.39
N HIS A 68 -3.74 12.29 14.66
CA HIS A 68 -3.59 11.91 13.26
C HIS A 68 -3.53 10.39 13.08
N MET A 69 -2.74 9.70 13.91
CA MET A 69 -2.65 8.24 13.88
C MET A 69 -4.00 7.57 14.14
N LEU A 70 -4.83 8.13 15.02
CA LEU A 70 -6.18 7.62 15.27
C LEU A 70 -7.11 7.85 14.07
N VAL A 71 -7.08 9.03 13.46
CA VAL A 71 -7.90 9.36 12.28
C VAL A 71 -7.52 8.49 11.09
N MET A 72 -6.23 8.46 10.76
CA MET A 72 -5.67 7.66 9.65
C MET A 72 -5.90 6.16 9.91
N GLY A 73 -5.58 5.67 11.11
CA GLY A 73 -5.77 4.28 11.50
C GLY A 73 -7.24 3.84 11.44
N THR A 74 -8.18 4.72 11.79
CA THR A 74 -9.62 4.44 11.67
C THR A 74 -10.04 4.31 10.21
N ALA A 75 -9.60 5.22 9.34
CA ALA A 75 -9.88 5.14 7.90
C ALA A 75 -9.30 3.85 7.29
N MET A 76 -8.08 3.48 7.69
CA MET A 76 -7.41 2.24 7.29
C MET A 76 -8.21 0.99 7.71
N ILE A 77 -8.69 0.95 8.96
CA ILE A 77 -9.54 -0.14 9.47
C ILE A 77 -10.84 -0.23 8.66
N ILE A 78 -11.47 0.90 8.33
CA ILE A 78 -12.70 0.92 7.51
C ILE A 78 -12.39 0.39 6.11
N ALA A 79 -11.31 0.84 5.49
CA ALA A 79 -10.93 0.52 4.12
C ALA A 79 -10.65 -0.97 3.89
N VAL A 80 -10.21 -1.70 4.91
CA VAL A 80 -10.00 -3.16 4.84
C VAL A 80 -11.14 -3.93 5.50
N GLY A 81 -11.60 -3.47 6.65
CA GLY A 81 -12.60 -4.12 7.48
C GLY A 81 -13.97 -4.19 6.83
N VAL A 82 -14.40 -3.14 6.13
CA VAL A 82 -15.68 -3.14 5.41
C VAL A 82 -15.64 -4.13 4.24
N PRO A 83 -14.70 -4.07 3.29
CA PRO A 83 -14.60 -5.06 2.22
C PRO A 83 -14.54 -6.50 2.72
N TYR A 84 -13.69 -6.76 3.72
CA TYR A 84 -13.58 -8.09 4.33
C TYR A 84 -14.91 -8.57 4.90
N SER A 85 -15.58 -7.73 5.69
CA SER A 85 -16.84 -8.09 6.34
C SER A 85 -17.96 -8.32 5.33
N VAL A 86 -18.05 -7.50 4.29
CA VAL A 86 -19.03 -7.68 3.21
C VAL A 86 -18.76 -8.99 2.46
N SER A 87 -17.50 -9.27 2.11
CA SER A 87 -17.13 -10.51 1.41
C SER A 87 -17.40 -11.77 2.24
N ARG A 88 -17.19 -11.69 3.57
CA ARG A 88 -17.36 -12.79 4.52
C ARG A 88 -18.82 -13.04 4.87
N PHE A 89 -19.58 -12.01 5.19
CA PHE A 89 -20.90 -12.16 5.81
C PHE A 89 -22.07 -11.85 4.87
N ILE A 90 -21.90 -10.95 3.90
CA ILE A 90 -22.98 -10.51 3.01
C ILE A 90 -22.96 -11.30 1.70
N THR A 91 -21.88 -11.19 0.91
CA THR A 91 -21.78 -11.93 -0.36
C THR A 91 -21.45 -13.40 -0.14
N LYS A 92 -20.84 -13.73 1.01
CA LYS A 92 -20.44 -15.09 1.43
C LYS A 92 -19.56 -15.81 0.41
N ASP A 93 -18.88 -15.07 -0.47
CA ASP A 93 -17.97 -15.62 -1.47
C ASP A 93 -16.56 -15.80 -0.92
N HIS A 94 -16.25 -15.17 0.22
CA HIS A 94 -14.97 -15.30 0.91
C HIS A 94 -13.80 -15.01 -0.02
N ALA A 95 -13.96 -14.04 -0.92
CA ALA A 95 -12.94 -13.69 -1.89
C ALA A 95 -11.76 -13.00 -1.22
N ILE A 96 -12.00 -12.13 -0.25
CA ILE A 96 -10.95 -11.48 0.53
C ILE A 96 -10.55 -12.40 1.67
N ARG A 97 -9.32 -12.88 1.64
CA ARG A 97 -8.73 -13.74 2.67
C ARG A 97 -7.33 -13.28 3.00
N PHE A 98 -6.94 -13.52 4.25
CA PHE A 98 -5.64 -13.16 4.79
C PHE A 98 -4.90 -14.44 5.22
N PRO A 99 -4.21 -15.14 4.29
CA PRO A 99 -3.55 -16.42 4.59
C PRO A 99 -2.25 -16.20 5.38
N VAL A 100 -2.37 -16.02 6.70
CA VAL A 100 -1.23 -15.81 7.61
C VAL A 100 -0.48 -17.12 7.87
N ARG A 101 -1.18 -18.20 8.21
CA ARG A 101 -0.58 -19.51 8.49
C ARG A 101 -0.92 -20.49 7.38
N THR A 102 -0.07 -20.52 6.34
CA THR A 102 -0.22 -21.46 5.22
C THR A 102 0.19 -22.90 5.59
N GLY A 103 0.87 -23.09 6.72
CA GLY A 103 1.35 -24.40 7.18
C GLY A 103 2.51 -24.97 6.37
N GLN A 104 2.97 -24.24 5.35
CA GLN A 104 4.08 -24.64 4.48
C GLN A 104 5.34 -23.86 4.88
N PRO A 105 6.50 -24.54 5.02
CA PRO A 105 7.76 -23.85 5.31
C PRO A 105 8.18 -23.00 4.10
N TRP A 106 8.83 -21.86 4.38
CA TRP A 106 9.41 -21.05 3.30
C TRP A 106 10.52 -21.81 2.57
N THR A 107 10.47 -21.76 1.25
CA THR A 107 11.47 -22.31 0.34
C THR A 107 12.82 -21.63 0.54
N ARG A 108 13.91 -22.24 0.04
CA ARG A 108 15.24 -21.62 0.09
C ARG A 108 15.29 -20.30 -0.68
N ALA A 109 14.60 -20.21 -1.82
CA ALA A 109 14.55 -18.99 -2.61
C ALA A 109 13.86 -17.86 -1.84
N GLU A 110 12.73 -18.14 -1.20
CA GLU A 110 12.02 -17.18 -0.34
C GLU A 110 12.90 -16.69 0.82
N LYS A 111 13.64 -17.59 1.46
CA LYS A 111 14.56 -17.22 2.55
C LYS A 111 15.71 -16.34 2.10
N TRP A 112 16.29 -16.61 0.92
CA TRP A 112 17.37 -15.79 0.35
C TRP A 112 16.88 -14.45 -0.20
N TYR A 113 15.61 -14.38 -0.58
CA TYR A 113 15.01 -13.14 -1.04
C TYR A 113 14.88 -12.10 0.08
N LEU A 114 14.57 -12.51 1.32
CA LEU A 114 14.47 -11.60 2.47
C LEU A 114 15.74 -10.75 2.72
N PRO A 115 16.96 -11.32 2.85
CA PRO A 115 18.17 -10.51 2.97
C PRO A 115 18.49 -9.74 1.68
N ALA A 116 18.11 -10.24 0.50
CA ALA A 116 18.27 -9.48 -0.73
C ALA A 116 17.42 -8.18 -0.71
N VAL A 117 16.21 -8.22 -0.16
CA VAL A 117 15.36 -7.03 0.02
C VAL A 117 16.02 -6.02 0.95
N LEU A 118 16.65 -6.47 2.04
CA LEU A 118 17.43 -5.58 2.93
C LEU A 118 18.58 -4.90 2.18
N VAL A 119 19.34 -5.66 1.38
CA VAL A 119 20.45 -5.11 0.59
C VAL A 119 19.95 -4.11 -0.45
N ILE A 120 18.86 -4.41 -1.15
CA ILE A 120 18.24 -3.50 -2.12
C ILE A 120 17.76 -2.23 -1.43
N GLY A 121 17.02 -2.36 -0.32
CA GLY A 121 16.56 -1.22 0.48
C GLY A 121 17.73 -0.36 0.95
N TYR A 122 18.80 -0.98 1.46
CA TYR A 122 19.98 -0.28 1.94
C TYR A 122 20.71 0.48 0.83
N ALA A 123 20.77 -0.07 -0.39
CA ALA A 123 21.39 0.61 -1.52
C ALA A 123 20.49 1.72 -2.13
N LEU A 124 19.18 1.54 -2.09
CA LEU A 124 18.21 2.40 -2.78
C LEU A 124 17.69 3.54 -1.90
N MET A 125 17.27 3.23 -0.68
CA MET A 125 16.58 4.17 0.22
C MET A 125 17.40 5.41 0.59
N PRO A 126 18.66 5.33 1.03
CA PRO A 126 19.40 6.53 1.40
C PRO A 126 19.68 7.43 0.20
N VAL A 127 20.02 6.84 -0.96
CA VAL A 127 20.21 7.58 -2.22
C VAL A 127 18.94 8.33 -2.60
N TYR A 128 17.78 7.68 -2.51
CA TYR A 128 16.50 8.30 -2.78
C TYR A 128 16.16 9.38 -1.74
N MET A 129 16.00 9.00 -0.47
CA MET A 129 15.55 9.87 0.61
C MET A 129 16.43 11.10 0.76
N ILE A 130 17.75 10.91 0.86
CA ILE A 130 18.67 11.97 1.26
C ILE A 130 19.04 12.87 0.07
N ARG A 131 19.33 12.31 -1.11
CA ARG A 131 19.69 13.14 -2.28
C ARG A 131 18.52 13.96 -2.81
N THR A 132 17.29 13.45 -2.69
CA THR A 132 16.10 14.20 -3.12
C THR A 132 15.55 15.13 -2.05
N GLY A 133 15.96 14.96 -0.79
CA GLY A 133 15.40 15.70 0.35
C GLY A 133 13.99 15.27 0.75
N VAL A 134 13.44 14.19 0.17
CA VAL A 134 12.09 13.69 0.46
C VAL A 134 11.93 13.26 1.92
N TYR A 135 13.01 12.90 2.62
CA TYR A 135 12.96 12.58 4.05
C TYR A 135 12.33 13.69 4.91
N ASN A 136 12.38 14.96 4.47
CA ASN A 136 11.76 16.09 5.16
C ASN A 136 10.22 16.05 5.15
N ASN A 137 9.62 15.19 4.32
CA ASN A 137 8.19 14.95 4.40
C ASN A 137 7.82 14.23 5.70
N TRP A 138 8.76 13.55 6.36
CA TRP A 138 8.53 12.90 7.66
C TRP A 138 8.97 13.81 8.81
N PRO A 139 8.35 13.67 10.00
CA PRO A 139 8.75 14.43 11.16
C PRO A 139 10.20 14.14 11.58
N ALA A 140 10.92 15.18 11.98
CA ALA A 140 12.26 15.07 12.53
C ALA A 140 12.17 14.61 14.00
N VAL A 141 12.26 13.31 14.21
CA VAL A 141 12.08 12.73 15.53
C VAL A 141 13.41 12.44 16.21
N SER A 142 13.53 12.82 17.47
CA SER A 142 14.71 12.58 18.32
C SER A 142 14.38 12.06 19.72
N ASP A 143 13.12 12.04 20.13
CA ASP A 143 12.71 11.51 21.43
C ASP A 143 12.22 10.04 21.33
N PRO A 144 12.31 9.23 22.40
CA PRO A 144 11.95 7.82 22.35
C PRO A 144 10.48 7.55 21.97
N ASP A 145 9.54 8.41 22.38
CA ASP A 145 8.11 8.23 22.12
C ASP A 145 7.80 8.47 20.64
N GLY A 146 8.30 9.57 20.08
CA GLY A 146 8.19 9.81 18.65
C GLY A 146 8.83 8.70 17.82
N ILE A 147 10.01 8.19 18.22
CA ILE A 147 10.71 7.12 17.48
C ILE A 147 9.85 5.86 17.47
N ALA A 148 9.24 5.53 18.61
CA ALA A 148 8.32 4.40 18.71
C ALA A 148 7.06 4.59 17.84
N ARG A 149 6.51 5.80 17.79
CA ARG A 149 5.34 6.11 16.93
C ARG A 149 5.69 6.07 15.45
N LEU A 150 6.85 6.60 15.05
CA LEU A 150 7.33 6.51 13.67
C LEU A 150 7.55 5.04 13.27
N PHE A 151 8.18 4.25 14.13
CA PHE A 151 8.35 2.82 13.89
C PHE A 151 6.99 2.12 13.75
N LEU A 152 6.07 2.33 14.71
CA LEU A 152 4.75 1.73 14.69
C LEU A 152 3.95 2.15 13.44
N GLY A 153 3.91 3.45 13.14
CA GLY A 153 3.19 4.02 12.01
C GLY A 153 3.65 3.42 10.69
N THR A 154 4.97 3.42 10.43
CA THR A 154 5.54 2.85 9.21
C THR A 154 5.20 1.37 9.07
N ASN A 155 5.39 0.56 10.12
CA ASN A 155 5.13 -0.88 10.04
C ASN A 155 3.63 -1.22 9.92
N VAL A 156 2.76 -0.52 10.65
CA VAL A 156 1.30 -0.74 10.57
C VAL A 156 0.79 -0.36 9.19
N LEU A 157 1.31 0.73 8.62
CA LEU A 157 0.96 1.15 7.27
C LEU A 157 1.42 0.14 6.21
N GLY A 158 2.65 -0.36 6.29
CA GLY A 158 3.13 -1.40 5.37
C GLY A 158 2.34 -2.71 5.44
N ILE A 159 1.89 -3.13 6.64
CA ILE A 159 0.95 -4.25 6.77
C ILE A 159 -0.37 -3.93 6.08
N TRP A 160 -0.92 -2.75 6.33
CA TRP A 160 -2.19 -2.32 5.75
C TRP A 160 -2.13 -2.26 4.22
N ASP A 161 -1.02 -1.81 3.66
CA ASP A 161 -0.79 -1.79 2.22
C ASP A 161 -0.99 -3.19 1.62
N GLU A 162 -0.40 -4.23 2.21
CA GLU A 162 -0.59 -5.61 1.75
C GLU A 162 -2.03 -6.10 1.92
N LEU A 163 -2.73 -5.69 2.98
CA LEU A 163 -4.11 -6.07 3.22
C LEU A 163 -5.08 -5.42 2.22
N PHE A 164 -4.89 -4.14 1.93
CA PHE A 164 -5.76 -3.39 1.05
C PHE A 164 -5.40 -3.63 -0.41
N PHE A 165 -4.18 -3.31 -0.82
CA PHE A 165 -3.79 -3.32 -2.22
C PHE A 165 -3.68 -4.73 -2.80
N ILE A 166 -3.07 -5.67 -2.07
CA ILE A 166 -2.85 -7.04 -2.56
C ILE A 166 -4.01 -7.95 -2.19
N CYS A 167 -4.34 -8.06 -0.90
CA CYS A 167 -5.34 -9.03 -0.45
C CYS A 167 -6.78 -8.60 -0.76
N THR A 168 -7.02 -7.30 -0.99
CA THR A 168 -8.35 -6.78 -1.35
C THR A 168 -8.40 -6.35 -2.82
N ALA A 169 -7.76 -5.25 -3.21
CA ALA A 169 -7.90 -4.67 -4.54
C ALA A 169 -7.45 -5.63 -5.65
N PHE A 170 -6.21 -6.14 -5.60
CA PHE A 170 -5.72 -7.10 -6.59
C PHE A 170 -6.59 -8.38 -6.64
N THR A 171 -6.96 -8.92 -5.49
CA THR A 171 -7.79 -10.13 -5.40
C THR A 171 -9.20 -9.93 -5.99
N LEU A 172 -9.80 -8.75 -5.80
CA LEU A 172 -11.09 -8.41 -6.39
C LEU A 172 -10.97 -8.13 -7.90
N LEU A 173 -9.93 -7.42 -8.33
CA LEU A 173 -9.69 -7.11 -9.74
C LEU A 173 -9.42 -8.36 -10.58
N ARG A 174 -8.62 -9.30 -10.07
CA ARG A 174 -8.27 -10.54 -10.80
C ARG A 174 -9.42 -11.54 -10.95
N ARG A 175 -10.55 -11.32 -10.28
CA ARG A 175 -11.80 -12.08 -10.52
C ARG A 175 -12.43 -11.74 -11.88
N HIS A 176 -12.09 -10.56 -12.43
CA HIS A 176 -12.68 -10.02 -13.66
C HIS A 176 -11.67 -9.78 -14.77
N LEU A 177 -10.37 -9.82 -14.46
CA LEU A 177 -9.28 -9.48 -15.36
C LEU A 177 -8.16 -10.54 -15.28
N PRO A 178 -7.38 -10.73 -16.35
CA PRO A 178 -6.12 -11.45 -16.28
C PRO A 178 -5.20 -10.87 -15.19
N ASP A 179 -4.42 -11.73 -14.54
CA ASP A 179 -3.56 -11.35 -13.40
C ASP A 179 -2.66 -10.16 -13.70
N TRP A 180 -2.08 -10.07 -14.90
CA TRP A 180 -1.19 -8.96 -15.25
C TRP A 180 -1.92 -7.61 -15.33
N GLN A 181 -3.18 -7.58 -15.80
CA GLN A 181 -3.99 -6.36 -15.85
C GLN A 181 -4.41 -5.95 -14.44
N ALA A 182 -4.89 -6.91 -13.64
CA ALA A 182 -5.23 -6.66 -12.25
C ALA A 182 -4.03 -6.10 -11.49
N ASN A 183 -2.84 -6.67 -11.69
CA ASN A 183 -1.60 -6.24 -11.06
C ASN A 183 -1.20 -4.81 -11.45
N LEU A 184 -1.25 -4.47 -12.74
CA LEU A 184 -0.98 -3.10 -13.20
C LEU A 184 -1.92 -2.08 -12.55
N LEU A 185 -3.22 -2.36 -12.54
CA LEU A 185 -4.22 -1.44 -11.99
C LEU A 185 -4.07 -1.27 -10.47
N GLN A 186 -3.74 -2.36 -9.77
CA GLN A 186 -3.39 -2.34 -8.34
C GLN A 186 -2.13 -1.48 -8.13
N ALA A 187 -1.07 -1.68 -8.91
CA ALA A 187 0.18 -0.97 -8.74
C ALA A 187 0.03 0.54 -8.95
N VAL A 188 -0.87 0.97 -9.84
CA VAL A 188 -1.26 2.39 -9.97
C VAL A 188 -1.88 2.90 -8.66
N LEU A 189 -2.83 2.17 -8.07
CA LEU A 189 -3.47 2.57 -6.81
C LEU A 189 -2.45 2.67 -5.67
N PHE A 190 -1.63 1.64 -5.49
CA PHE A 190 -0.57 1.56 -4.49
C PHE A 190 0.42 2.74 -4.61
N THR A 191 0.92 2.96 -5.83
CA THR A 191 1.90 4.03 -6.09
C THR A 191 1.30 5.42 -5.89
N SER A 192 0.03 5.61 -6.27
CA SER A 192 -0.67 6.89 -6.09
C SER A 192 -0.89 7.21 -4.63
N PHE A 193 -1.23 6.21 -3.82
CA PHE A 193 -1.40 6.36 -2.38
C PHE A 193 -0.09 6.73 -1.68
N LEU A 194 1.00 6.02 -1.99
CA LEU A 194 2.31 6.35 -1.42
C LEU A 194 2.84 7.72 -1.88
N TRP A 195 2.48 8.13 -3.11
CA TRP A 195 2.78 9.49 -3.55
C TRP A 195 2.12 10.53 -2.65
N GLU A 196 0.83 10.38 -2.33
CA GLU A 196 0.13 11.30 -1.42
C GLU A 196 0.72 11.27 -0.01
N LEU A 197 1.06 10.09 0.49
CA LEU A 197 1.67 9.92 1.81
C LEU A 197 2.96 10.72 1.98
N GLY A 198 3.75 10.85 0.92
CA GLY A 198 4.98 11.65 0.94
C GLY A 198 6.12 11.10 0.09
N PHE A 199 5.91 10.03 -0.68
CA PHE A 199 6.94 9.50 -1.59
C PHE A 199 6.96 10.23 -2.93
N HIS A 200 7.56 11.41 -2.94
CA HIS A 200 7.67 12.29 -4.12
C HIS A 200 8.93 12.04 -4.97
N ALA A 201 9.20 12.96 -5.91
CA ALA A 201 10.32 12.89 -6.85
C ALA A 201 10.26 11.62 -7.74
N TRP A 202 11.32 10.83 -7.79
CA TRP A 202 11.41 9.65 -8.65
C TRP A 202 10.95 8.35 -7.98
N ALA A 203 10.28 8.42 -6.81
CA ALA A 203 9.76 7.25 -6.11
C ALA A 203 8.95 6.27 -6.95
N PRO A 204 8.07 6.73 -7.87
CA PRO A 204 7.28 5.83 -8.71
C PRO A 204 8.12 4.81 -9.49
N PHE A 205 9.38 5.12 -9.82
CA PHE A 205 10.25 4.21 -10.56
C PHE A 205 10.64 2.95 -9.79
N PHE A 206 10.58 2.96 -8.46
CA PHE A 206 10.82 1.75 -7.66
C PHE A 206 9.57 1.27 -6.91
N ILE A 207 8.67 2.18 -6.51
CA ILE A 207 7.41 1.82 -5.86
C ILE A 207 6.52 1.03 -6.79
N PHE A 208 6.38 1.46 -8.05
CA PHE A 208 5.51 0.77 -9.00
C PHE A 208 6.01 -0.66 -9.30
N PRO A 209 7.31 -0.90 -9.61
CA PRO A 209 7.84 -2.26 -9.71
C PRO A 209 7.71 -3.08 -8.43
N PHE A 210 7.90 -2.46 -7.26
CA PHE A 210 7.72 -3.14 -5.97
C PHE A 210 6.28 -3.62 -5.78
N ALA A 211 5.28 -2.76 -6.06
CA ALA A 211 3.87 -3.13 -6.00
C ALA A 211 3.51 -4.27 -6.96
N LEU A 212 4.08 -4.25 -8.18
CA LEU A 212 3.93 -5.34 -9.15
C LEU A 212 4.51 -6.65 -8.62
N LEU A 213 5.68 -6.57 -7.98
CA LEU A 213 6.38 -7.71 -7.42
C LEU A 213 5.63 -8.29 -6.22
N GLN A 214 5.07 -7.45 -5.35
CA GLN A 214 4.29 -7.89 -4.19
C GLN A 214 3.07 -8.72 -4.60
N ALA A 215 2.27 -8.24 -5.56
CA ALA A 215 1.15 -9.02 -6.07
C ALA A 215 1.62 -10.33 -6.72
N ARG A 216 2.74 -10.30 -7.46
CA ARG A 216 3.31 -11.50 -8.08
C ARG A 216 3.77 -12.51 -7.03
N LEU A 217 4.49 -12.07 -6.01
CA LEU A 217 4.91 -12.92 -4.89
C LEU A 217 3.68 -13.53 -4.22
N PHE A 218 2.64 -12.75 -3.96
CA PHE A 218 1.39 -13.27 -3.40
C PHE A 218 0.75 -14.35 -4.28
N THR A 219 0.73 -14.19 -5.61
CA THR A 219 0.18 -15.23 -6.51
C THR A 219 0.96 -16.54 -6.45
N VAL A 220 2.28 -16.48 -6.24
CA VAL A 220 3.17 -17.64 -6.24
C VAL A 220 3.18 -18.31 -4.87
N THR A 221 3.39 -17.54 -3.80
CA THR A 221 3.58 -18.05 -2.44
C THR A 221 2.25 -18.29 -1.72
N LYS A 222 1.19 -17.56 -2.10
CA LYS A 222 -0.13 -17.55 -1.45
C LYS A 222 -0.04 -17.28 0.06
N SER A 223 0.98 -16.54 0.49
CA SER A 223 1.33 -16.32 1.89
C SER A 223 1.34 -14.83 2.20
N LEU A 224 0.39 -14.39 3.04
CA LEU A 224 0.35 -13.01 3.53
C LEU A 224 1.57 -12.71 4.40
N SER A 225 1.94 -13.65 5.27
CA SER A 225 3.08 -13.49 6.17
C SER A 225 4.39 -13.25 5.42
N TYR A 226 4.53 -13.85 4.24
CA TYR A 226 5.73 -13.68 3.42
C TYR A 226 5.79 -12.29 2.77
N ILE A 227 4.73 -11.85 2.08
CA ILE A 227 4.70 -10.53 1.44
C ILE A 227 4.78 -9.39 2.46
N VAL A 228 4.15 -9.54 3.62
CA VAL A 228 4.27 -8.62 4.75
C VAL A 228 5.69 -8.60 5.28
N SER A 229 6.36 -9.75 5.42
CA SER A 229 7.76 -9.77 5.85
C SER A 229 8.67 -9.06 4.85
N VAL A 230 8.47 -9.26 3.55
CA VAL A 230 9.20 -8.53 2.50
C VAL A 230 8.98 -7.02 2.62
N HIS A 231 7.72 -6.59 2.81
CA HIS A 231 7.38 -5.18 2.96
C HIS A 231 8.02 -4.57 4.21
N LEU A 232 7.82 -5.21 5.37
CA LEU A 232 8.33 -4.72 6.64
C LEU A 232 9.86 -4.66 6.70
N LEU A 233 10.57 -5.52 5.97
CA LEU A 233 12.03 -5.40 5.84
C LEU A 233 12.43 -4.14 5.07
N PHE A 234 11.69 -3.78 4.03
CA PHE A 234 11.91 -2.55 3.29
C PHE A 234 11.58 -1.31 4.16
N ASP A 235 10.45 -1.35 4.86
CA ASP A 235 10.03 -0.32 5.81
C ASP A 235 11.01 -0.15 6.98
N PHE A 236 11.60 -1.25 7.43
CA PHE A 236 12.62 -1.20 8.46
C PHE A 236 13.85 -0.42 7.98
N VAL A 237 14.28 -0.64 6.73
CA VAL A 237 15.37 0.16 6.16
C VAL A 237 14.95 1.62 6.00
N LEU A 238 13.74 1.90 5.51
CA LEU A 238 13.20 3.26 5.43
C LEU A 238 13.23 3.95 6.80
N PHE A 239 12.76 3.28 7.85
CA PHE A 239 12.79 3.79 9.23
C PHE A 239 14.22 4.13 9.66
N LEU A 240 15.18 3.22 9.45
CA LEU A 240 16.58 3.48 9.78
C LEU A 240 17.15 4.67 9.01
N VAL A 241 16.82 4.81 7.73
CA VAL A 241 17.23 5.97 6.90
C VAL A 241 16.60 7.26 7.42
N LEU A 242 15.34 7.26 7.85
CA LEU A 242 14.68 8.44 8.43
C LEU A 242 15.34 8.88 9.74
N ILE A 243 15.70 7.92 10.60
CA ILE A 243 16.46 8.19 11.83
C ILE A 243 17.84 8.76 11.49
N HIS A 244 18.57 8.14 10.55
CA HIS A 244 19.87 8.65 10.11
C HIS A 244 19.77 10.05 9.50
N ALA A 245 18.78 10.30 8.63
CA ALA A 245 18.66 11.57 7.91
C ALA A 245 18.45 12.76 8.87
N HIS A 246 17.69 12.54 9.95
CA HIS A 246 17.43 13.56 10.98
C HIS A 246 18.46 13.56 12.12
N ASN A 247 19.15 12.43 12.37
CA ASN A 247 20.12 12.26 13.45
C ASN A 247 21.39 11.55 12.95
N ARG A 248 22.11 12.17 12.01
CA ARG A 248 23.23 11.54 11.27
C ARG A 248 24.30 10.87 12.14
N GLN A 249 24.57 11.45 13.30
CA GLN A 249 25.60 10.96 14.22
C GLN A 249 25.22 9.65 14.92
N TRP A 250 23.95 9.26 14.94
CA TRP A 250 23.48 8.09 15.69
C TRP A 250 23.69 6.77 14.94
N ILE A 251 23.52 6.79 13.62
CA ILE A 251 23.57 5.59 12.77
C ILE A 251 24.31 5.94 11.48
N ASP A 252 25.62 6.07 11.51
CA ASP A 252 26.43 6.42 10.34
C ASP A 252 26.84 5.18 9.54
N ILE A 253 25.85 4.51 8.94
CA ILE A 253 26.07 3.26 8.17
C ILE A 253 25.66 3.39 6.72
N PHE A 254 24.95 4.44 6.30
CA PHE A 254 24.36 4.53 4.96
C PHE A 254 25.30 5.20 3.95
N LEU A 255 25.31 4.66 2.73
CA LEU A 255 26.05 5.21 1.60
C LEU A 255 25.10 5.93 0.66
N TYR A 256 25.36 7.20 0.36
CA TYR A 256 24.55 8.02 -0.53
C TYR A 256 25.34 9.19 -1.10
#